data_AF-A0A4Y7NCM6-F1
#
_entry.id   AF-A0A4Y7NCM6-F1
#
_cell.length_a   1.000
_cell.length_b   1.000
_cell.length_c   1.000
_cell.angle_alpha   90.00
_cell.angle_beta   90.00
_cell.angle_gamma   90.00
#
_symmetry.space_group_name_H-M   'P 1'
#
loop_
_entity.id
_entity.type
_entity.pdbx_description
1 polymer ?
#
loop_
_entity_poly.entity_id
_entity_poly.type
_entity_poly.pdbx_seq_one_letter_code
_entity_poly.pdbx_strand_id
1 'polypeptide(L)'
;MAKVHVQNVVVLDNPSNFSNPFQFEITFECLEDLQEDLEWKIIYVGSAESETYDQVLDTVYVGPVPEGRHMFVFQAEPPQPSKIPVADAVGVTVVLLTCSYRGQEFIRVGYYVNNEYGDAELKENPPAVPQFDKLMRNILATNPRVTRFKVDWDDTNKSGTTKGEQIVESDGHQKMDASLMESMDVISLKVPVMELLNDAGTLEVSQYSYIILPLNNQHSHVDCLLTADGKDYLLHLSFPNYPSHEGFTINLSYDLNCIIKSKKGFEEKMLQRFNSVEELIDKLGILIKDHHKTNLLCSNNEKPTVATNYSKVLAEIDAIGWEKLFSVNHDFTELKLKMYDSLNHQHILNVKFNNNVPEFSAEYPRIVNIEWQEDSSTLSEMYSLFCQEAEQYQDFWKAMEELDAGCWVLEPENPSRRDTYRKISIAPNVSLKIEVDPNHPYVFPSITWLGSETAVSKFREKILDRIEAWDDDLPINTNLERLLEISLPLKQTLDMGTENYEVTCCICYSERLNGEVPSRTCDNPSCGQSFHIFCLYEWLRSLIQTTRKQGNKVFGECPFCEQPISCNPPAS
;
A
#
# COMPACT_ATOMS: atom_id res chain seq x y z
N MET A 1 4.56 19.41 22.32
CA MET A 1 4.57 18.18 21.48
C MET A 1 3.13 17.71 21.33
N ALA A 2 2.81 16.86 20.35
CA ALA A 2 1.48 16.27 20.27
C ALA A 2 1.33 15.28 21.42
N LYS A 3 0.39 15.50 22.35
CA LYS A 3 0.19 14.58 23.48
C LYS A 3 -0.51 13.27 23.07
N VAL A 4 -1.04 13.22 21.85
CA VAL A 4 -1.77 12.06 21.31
C VAL A 4 -1.24 11.67 19.93
N HIS A 5 -0.91 10.39 19.79
CA HIS A 5 -0.48 9.77 18.54
C HIS A 5 -1.47 8.70 18.09
N VAL A 6 -2.12 8.89 16.96
CA VAL A 6 -2.96 7.84 16.35
C VAL A 6 -2.05 6.80 15.69
N GLN A 7 -2.06 5.59 16.22
CA GLN A 7 -1.18 4.49 15.82
C GLN A 7 -1.78 3.69 14.65
N ASN A 8 -3.08 3.40 14.70
CA ASN A 8 -3.76 2.62 13.67
C ASN A 8 -5.25 2.96 13.61
N VAL A 9 -5.84 2.87 12.41
CA VAL A 9 -7.28 2.97 12.19
C VAL A 9 -7.70 1.87 11.21
N VAL A 10 -8.44 0.88 11.70
CA VAL A 10 -8.93 -0.24 10.89
C VAL A 10 -10.38 0.01 10.51
N VAL A 11 -10.68 -0.05 9.21
CA VAL A 11 -12.05 0.04 8.70
C VAL A 11 -12.72 -1.33 8.82
N LEU A 12 -13.84 -1.40 9.53
CA LEU A 12 -14.63 -2.62 9.72
C LEU A 12 -15.89 -2.59 8.84
N ASP A 13 -16.50 -3.76 8.61
CA ASP A 13 -17.70 -3.92 7.79
C ASP A 13 -17.60 -3.22 6.42
N ASN A 14 -16.60 -3.63 5.63
CA ASN A 14 -16.31 -3.04 4.33
C ASN A 14 -15.87 -4.11 3.30
N PRO A 15 -16.45 -4.16 2.10
CA PRO A 15 -17.57 -3.34 1.59
C PRO A 15 -18.91 -3.70 2.26
N SER A 16 -19.86 -2.77 2.28
CA SER A 16 -21.14 -2.92 2.99
C SER A 16 -22.25 -2.09 2.31
N ASN A 17 -23.51 -2.31 2.66
CA ASN A 17 -24.62 -1.50 2.11
C ASN A 17 -24.46 -0.03 2.50
N PHE A 18 -24.92 0.88 1.64
CA PHE A 18 -24.85 2.32 1.91
C PHE A 18 -25.51 2.71 3.24
N SER A 19 -26.63 2.05 3.57
CA SER A 19 -27.39 2.26 4.80
C SER A 19 -26.80 1.57 6.02
N ASN A 20 -25.70 0.84 5.91
CA ASN A 20 -25.05 0.24 7.07
C ASN A 20 -24.17 1.28 7.79
N PRO A 21 -24.05 1.21 9.13
CA PRO A 21 -23.19 2.08 9.90
C PRO A 21 -21.74 2.07 9.41
N PHE A 22 -21.03 3.18 9.60
CA PHE A 22 -19.57 3.21 9.51
C PHE A 22 -18.99 2.64 10.80
N GLN A 23 -17.91 1.88 10.70
CA GLN A 23 -17.21 1.31 11.86
C GLN A 23 -15.70 1.45 11.68
N PHE A 24 -15.05 2.13 12.63
CA PHE A 24 -13.59 2.28 12.67
C PHE A 24 -13.07 1.80 14.01
N GLU A 25 -12.13 0.86 14.02
CA GLU A 25 -11.35 0.53 15.21
C GLU A 25 -10.15 1.47 15.27
N ILE A 26 -10.11 2.31 16.28
CA ILE A 26 -9.11 3.37 16.44
C ILE A 26 -8.17 2.96 17.57
N THR A 27 -6.88 2.90 17.26
CA THR A 27 -5.81 2.75 18.24
C THR A 27 -5.00 4.04 18.31
N PHE A 28 -4.87 4.61 19.50
CA PHE A 28 -4.03 5.79 19.73
C PHE A 28 -3.25 5.66 21.04
N GLU A 29 -2.18 6.43 21.15
CA GLU A 29 -1.30 6.48 22.30
C GLU A 29 -1.32 7.89 22.86
N CYS A 30 -1.56 8.01 24.16
CA CYS A 30 -1.51 9.25 24.91
C CYS A 30 -0.19 9.29 25.67
N LEU A 31 0.65 10.29 25.42
CA LEU A 31 1.97 10.42 26.04
C LEU A 31 1.90 10.99 27.47
N GLU A 32 0.81 11.68 27.80
CA GLU A 32 0.57 12.28 29.12
C GLU A 32 -0.94 12.23 29.42
N ASP A 33 -1.31 12.30 30.71
CA ASP A 33 -2.71 12.39 31.12
C ASP A 33 -3.41 13.63 30.54
N LEU A 34 -4.42 13.43 29.69
CA LEU A 34 -5.30 14.50 29.23
C LEU A 34 -6.44 14.73 30.23
N GLN A 35 -6.57 15.98 30.65
CA GLN A 35 -7.57 16.41 31.62
C GLN A 35 -8.97 16.51 31.01
N GLU A 36 -9.05 16.75 29.70
CA GLU A 36 -10.30 16.89 28.95
C GLU A 36 -10.44 15.82 27.88
N ASP A 37 -11.65 15.69 27.36
CA ASP A 37 -11.99 14.65 26.39
C ASP A 37 -11.43 14.96 25.00
N LEU A 38 -10.99 13.92 24.32
CA LEU A 38 -10.77 13.94 22.88
C LEU A 38 -12.12 13.85 22.17
N GLU A 39 -12.39 14.81 21.28
CA GLU A 39 -13.58 14.84 20.45
C GLU A 39 -13.27 14.18 19.09
N TRP A 40 -13.82 12.99 18.87
CA TRP A 40 -13.74 12.26 17.62
C TRP A 40 -14.99 12.48 16.78
N LYS A 41 -14.85 12.76 15.48
CA LYS A 41 -15.99 12.88 14.55
C LYS A 41 -15.78 12.06 13.30
N ILE A 42 -16.87 11.44 12.83
CA ILE A 42 -16.95 10.87 11.48
C ILE A 42 -17.75 11.83 10.62
N ILE A 43 -17.18 12.29 9.51
CA ILE A 43 -17.78 13.26 8.60
C ILE A 43 -17.82 12.65 7.21
N TYR A 44 -19.00 12.60 6.61
CA TYR A 44 -19.17 12.18 5.22
C TYR A 44 -19.22 13.40 4.31
N VAL A 45 -18.36 13.43 3.29
CA VAL A 45 -18.32 14.52 2.31
C VAL A 45 -19.47 14.33 1.32
N GLY A 46 -20.39 15.30 1.29
CA GLY A 46 -21.61 15.16 0.49
C GLY A 46 -21.42 15.55 -0.97
N SER A 47 -20.45 16.42 -1.26
CA SER A 47 -20.10 16.88 -2.61
C SER A 47 -18.63 17.30 -2.65
N ALA A 48 -17.93 16.98 -3.73
CA ALA A 48 -16.53 17.38 -3.90
C ALA A 48 -16.36 18.89 -4.11
N GLU A 49 -17.42 19.58 -4.54
CA GLU A 49 -17.38 21.01 -4.88
C GLU A 49 -17.83 21.92 -3.73
N SER A 50 -18.43 21.35 -2.67
CA SER A 50 -19.01 22.15 -1.59
C SER A 50 -19.14 21.40 -0.26
N GLU A 51 -18.58 22.02 0.78
CA GLU A 51 -18.71 21.58 2.18
C GLU A 51 -20.15 21.73 2.73
N THR A 52 -21.05 22.41 2.01
CA THR A 52 -22.43 22.64 2.46
C THR A 52 -23.26 21.37 2.56
N TYR A 53 -22.84 20.30 1.87
CA TYR A 53 -23.49 19.00 1.88
C TYR A 53 -22.83 18.00 2.83
N ASP A 54 -21.75 18.41 3.51
CA ASP A 54 -21.02 17.53 4.43
C ASP A 54 -21.86 17.22 5.66
N GLN A 55 -21.80 15.96 6.09
CA GLN A 55 -22.61 15.45 7.18
C GLN A 55 -21.70 14.92 8.26
N VAL A 56 -21.72 15.57 9.44
CA VAL A 56 -21.19 14.96 10.66
C VAL A 56 -22.12 13.80 11.02
N LEU A 57 -21.64 12.57 10.85
CA LEU A 57 -22.41 11.36 11.08
C LEU A 57 -22.56 11.07 12.56
N ASP A 58 -21.47 11.20 13.31
CA ASP A 58 -21.47 11.10 14.77
C ASP A 58 -20.28 11.84 15.39
N THR A 59 -20.39 12.12 16.69
CA THR A 59 -19.34 12.74 17.52
C THR A 59 -19.25 12.02 18.86
N VAL A 60 -18.06 11.52 19.20
CA VAL A 60 -17.80 10.83 20.47
C VAL A 60 -16.71 11.56 21.25
N TYR A 61 -16.92 11.67 22.56
CA TYR A 61 -15.96 12.21 23.51
C TYR A 61 -15.29 11.05 24.26
N VAL A 62 -13.96 11.03 24.24
CA VAL A 62 -13.15 10.02 24.92
C VAL A 62 -12.27 10.74 25.95
N GLY A 63 -12.64 10.64 27.23
CA GLY A 63 -11.81 11.15 28.32
C GLY A 63 -12.41 11.00 29.72
N PRO A 64 -11.67 11.41 30.77
CA PRO A 64 -10.27 11.84 30.74
C PRO A 64 -9.34 10.70 30.31
N VAL A 65 -8.33 11.01 29.49
CA VAL A 65 -7.49 10.00 28.82
C VAL A 65 -6.18 9.86 29.58
N PRO A 66 -5.94 8.76 30.32
CA PRO A 66 -4.66 8.58 31.00
C PRO A 66 -3.54 8.28 30.00
N GLU A 67 -2.30 8.47 30.42
CA GLU A 67 -1.12 8.06 29.66
C GLU A 67 -1.20 6.56 29.29
N GLY A 68 -0.77 6.24 28.06
CA GLY A 68 -0.70 4.88 27.54
C GLY A 68 -1.50 4.67 26.26
N ARG A 69 -1.61 3.41 25.86
CA ARG A 69 -2.25 3.00 24.61
C ARG A 69 -3.73 2.69 24.82
N HIS A 70 -4.57 3.30 23.98
CA HIS A 70 -6.01 3.19 24.00
C HIS A 70 -6.52 2.63 22.68
N MET A 71 -7.60 1.86 22.76
CA MET A 71 -8.27 1.29 21.59
C MET A 71 -9.77 1.25 21.81
N PHE A 72 -10.55 1.67 20.82
CA PHE A 72 -12.00 1.57 20.85
C PHE A 72 -12.57 1.48 19.43
N VAL A 73 -13.81 0.98 19.31
CA VAL A 73 -14.56 0.95 18.05
C VAL A 73 -15.49 2.16 18.02
N PHE A 74 -15.31 3.02 17.02
CA PHE A 74 -16.20 4.15 16.74
C PHE A 74 -17.17 3.79 15.63
N GLN A 75 -18.45 3.63 15.99
CA GLN A 75 -19.53 3.36 15.07
C GLN A 75 -20.39 4.61 14.87
N ALA A 76 -20.76 4.92 13.62
CA ALA A 76 -21.65 6.04 13.27
C ALA A 76 -22.73 5.61 12.28
N GLU A 77 -23.92 6.21 12.39
CA GLU A 77 -25.03 6.00 11.46
C GLU A 77 -24.66 6.45 10.02
N PRO A 78 -25.26 5.85 8.97
CA PRO A 78 -24.99 6.25 7.58
C PRO A 78 -25.43 7.70 7.29
N PRO A 79 -24.86 8.37 6.26
CA PRO A 79 -25.29 9.70 5.84
C PRO A 79 -26.75 9.71 5.38
N GLN A 80 -27.43 10.84 5.57
CA GLN A 80 -28.81 11.03 5.13
C GLN A 80 -28.86 11.24 3.62
N PRO A 81 -29.54 10.35 2.86
CA PRO A 81 -29.64 10.46 1.40
C PRO A 81 -30.20 11.79 0.91
N SER A 82 -31.16 12.37 1.63
CA SER A 82 -31.82 13.64 1.24
C SER A 82 -30.90 14.86 1.26
N LYS A 83 -29.71 14.75 1.85
CA LYS A 83 -28.71 15.82 1.92
C LYS A 83 -27.57 15.64 0.92
N ILE A 84 -27.59 14.57 0.12
CA ILE A 84 -26.58 14.29 -0.90
C ILE A 84 -27.13 14.75 -2.26
N PRO A 85 -26.41 15.59 -3.01
CA PRO A 85 -26.80 15.93 -4.37
C PRO A 85 -26.94 14.69 -5.24
N VAL A 86 -27.96 14.66 -6.10
CA VAL A 86 -28.24 13.52 -6.99
C VAL A 86 -27.02 13.13 -7.85
N ALA A 87 -26.24 14.12 -8.30
CA ALA A 87 -25.04 13.91 -9.11
C ALA A 87 -23.88 13.29 -8.32
N ASP A 88 -23.85 13.45 -6.99
CA ASP A 88 -22.77 13.01 -6.09
C ASP A 88 -23.14 11.73 -5.33
N ALA A 89 -24.35 11.19 -5.54
CA ALA A 89 -24.83 10.00 -4.83
C ALA A 89 -24.13 8.70 -5.24
N VAL A 90 -23.67 8.61 -6.50
CA VAL A 90 -23.00 7.44 -7.09
C VAL A 90 -21.62 7.85 -7.59
N GLY A 91 -20.61 7.06 -7.29
CA GLY A 91 -19.21 7.34 -7.60
C GLY A 91 -18.37 7.57 -6.35
N VAL A 92 -17.26 8.28 -6.52
CA VAL A 92 -16.24 8.46 -5.49
C VAL A 92 -16.53 9.70 -4.64
N THR A 93 -16.48 9.53 -3.32
CA THR A 93 -16.51 10.60 -2.32
C THR A 93 -15.48 10.30 -1.21
N VAL A 94 -15.52 11.03 -0.10
CA VAL A 94 -14.61 10.93 1.03
C VAL A 94 -15.36 10.81 2.35
N VAL A 95 -14.85 9.97 3.26
CA VAL A 95 -15.21 10.00 4.68
C VAL A 95 -13.99 10.44 5.49
N LEU A 96 -14.20 11.35 6.43
CA LEU A 96 -13.16 11.93 7.29
C LEU A 96 -13.39 11.48 8.73
N LEU A 97 -12.35 10.95 9.35
CA LEU A 97 -12.26 10.75 10.79
C LEU A 97 -11.39 11.87 11.36
N THR A 98 -11.97 12.73 12.19
CA THR A 98 -11.24 13.85 12.83
C THR A 98 -11.13 13.61 14.32
N CYS A 99 -10.05 14.11 14.92
CA CYS A 99 -9.89 14.16 16.36
C CYS A 99 -9.44 15.57 16.78
N SER A 100 -10.12 16.10 17.78
CA SER A 100 -9.91 17.43 18.33
C SER A 100 -9.71 17.36 19.83
N TYR A 101 -8.89 18.26 20.36
CA TYR A 101 -8.74 18.49 21.79
C TYR A 101 -9.07 19.95 22.08
N ARG A 102 -9.97 20.21 23.05
CA ARG A 102 -10.43 21.58 23.39
C ARG A 102 -10.98 22.36 22.20
N GLY A 103 -11.69 21.66 21.30
CA GLY A 103 -12.25 22.24 20.07
C GLY A 103 -11.22 22.59 18.99
N GLN A 104 -9.93 22.25 19.19
CA GLN A 104 -8.91 22.39 18.16
C GLN A 104 -8.63 21.02 17.54
N GLU A 105 -8.92 20.89 16.24
CA GLU A 105 -8.61 19.68 15.46
C GLU A 105 -7.10 19.51 15.36
N PHE A 106 -6.56 18.34 15.70
CA PHE A 106 -5.13 18.04 15.59
C PHE A 106 -4.81 16.92 14.62
N ILE A 107 -5.79 16.08 14.26
CA ILE A 107 -5.63 15.05 13.24
C ILE A 107 -6.92 14.82 12.46
N ARG A 108 -6.74 14.57 11.16
CA ARG A 108 -7.77 14.19 10.19
C ARG A 108 -7.28 13.04 9.36
N VAL A 109 -8.05 11.97 9.28
CA VAL A 109 -7.80 10.79 8.45
C VAL A 109 -8.93 10.68 7.43
N GLY A 110 -8.61 10.89 6.15
CA GLY A 110 -9.57 10.81 5.06
C GLY A 110 -9.46 9.50 4.28
N TYR A 111 -10.58 8.88 3.99
CA TYR A 111 -10.67 7.69 3.14
C TYR A 111 -11.54 7.97 1.92
N TYR A 112 -11.10 7.50 0.75
CA TYR A 112 -11.98 7.47 -0.42
C TYR A 112 -13.06 6.42 -0.24
N VAL A 113 -14.28 6.77 -0.60
CA VAL A 113 -15.46 5.92 -0.54
C VAL A 113 -16.03 5.84 -1.95
N ASN A 114 -16.19 4.64 -2.48
CA ASN A 114 -16.88 4.42 -3.75
C ASN A 114 -18.29 3.90 -3.46
N ASN A 115 -19.31 4.63 -3.90
CA ASN A 115 -20.70 4.20 -3.85
C ASN A 115 -21.13 3.74 -5.24
N GLU A 116 -21.56 2.49 -5.35
CA GLU A 116 -22.01 1.91 -6.62
C GLU A 116 -23.23 1.03 -6.42
N TYR A 117 -24.04 0.84 -7.45
CA TYR A 117 -25.17 -0.09 -7.37
C TYR A 117 -24.69 -1.53 -7.23
N GLY A 118 -25.29 -2.32 -6.34
CA GLY A 118 -25.00 -3.75 -6.29
C GLY A 118 -25.45 -4.50 -7.56
N ASP A 119 -26.54 -4.02 -8.18
CA ASP A 119 -27.13 -4.61 -9.39
C ASP A 119 -26.42 -4.13 -10.67
N ALA A 120 -25.95 -5.06 -11.51
CA ALA A 120 -25.24 -4.75 -12.76
C ALA A 120 -26.08 -3.90 -13.73
N GLU A 121 -27.38 -4.15 -13.83
CA GLU A 121 -28.28 -3.37 -14.71
C GLU A 121 -28.36 -1.89 -14.29
N LEU A 122 -28.36 -1.63 -12.98
CA LEU A 122 -28.38 -0.27 -12.43
C LEU A 122 -27.00 0.40 -12.51
N LYS A 123 -25.90 -0.36 -12.61
CA LYS A 123 -24.57 0.19 -12.90
C LYS A 123 -24.48 0.69 -14.34
N GLU A 124 -24.97 -0.09 -15.31
CA GLU A 124 -24.92 0.27 -16.72
C GLU A 124 -25.95 1.34 -17.09
N ASN A 125 -27.14 1.28 -16.47
CA ASN A 125 -28.24 2.22 -16.69
C ASN A 125 -28.69 2.84 -15.36
N PRO A 126 -27.90 3.74 -14.76
CA PRO A 126 -28.23 4.33 -13.48
C PRO A 126 -29.53 5.16 -13.58
N PRO A 127 -30.46 4.98 -12.62
CA PRO A 127 -31.71 5.73 -12.62
C PRO A 127 -31.43 7.22 -12.37
N ALA A 128 -32.25 8.09 -12.97
CA ALA A 128 -32.13 9.54 -12.81
C ALA A 128 -32.30 10.02 -11.35
N VAL A 129 -33.01 9.24 -10.53
CA VAL A 129 -33.10 9.43 -9.07
C VAL A 129 -32.37 8.27 -8.40
N PRO A 130 -31.33 8.54 -7.59
CA PRO A 130 -30.53 7.49 -6.96
C PRO A 130 -31.35 6.61 -6.01
N GLN A 131 -31.15 5.30 -6.09
CA GLN A 131 -31.80 4.30 -5.23
C GLN A 131 -30.82 3.85 -4.14
N PHE A 132 -30.75 4.60 -3.04
CA PHE A 132 -29.76 4.39 -1.96
C PHE A 132 -29.87 3.03 -1.26
N ASP A 133 -31.05 2.41 -1.26
CA ASP A 133 -31.29 1.06 -0.74
C ASP A 133 -30.57 -0.03 -1.53
N LYS A 134 -30.11 0.28 -2.75
CA LYS A 134 -29.38 -0.63 -3.64
C LYS A 134 -27.92 -0.25 -3.85
N LEU A 135 -27.45 0.80 -3.15
CA LEU A 135 -26.06 1.22 -3.20
C LEU A 135 -25.23 0.40 -2.22
N MET A 136 -24.09 -0.07 -2.73
CA MET A 136 -22.99 -0.64 -1.98
C MET A 136 -21.92 0.43 -1.80
N ARG A 137 -21.36 0.49 -0.59
CA ARG A 137 -20.29 1.37 -0.19
C ARG A 137 -19.00 0.57 -0.03
N ASN A 138 -17.92 1.01 -0.68
CA ASN A 138 -16.58 0.48 -0.49
C ASN A 138 -15.58 1.59 -0.11
N ILE A 139 -14.96 1.47 1.06
CA ILE A 139 -13.96 2.39 1.59
C ILE A 139 -12.57 1.86 1.22
N LEU A 140 -11.74 2.68 0.56
CA LEU A 140 -10.35 2.34 0.24
C LEU A 140 -9.47 2.46 1.50
N ALA A 141 -9.54 1.43 2.35
CA ALA A 141 -8.86 1.41 3.65
C ALA A 141 -7.32 1.41 3.57
N THR A 142 -6.75 0.93 2.45
CA THR A 142 -5.30 0.76 2.28
C THR A 142 -4.55 2.06 1.96
N ASN A 143 -5.24 3.15 1.61
CA ASN A 143 -4.58 4.39 1.18
C ASN A 143 -5.23 5.65 1.79
N PRO A 144 -5.23 5.78 3.14
CA PRO A 144 -5.79 6.94 3.82
C PRO A 144 -4.93 8.20 3.62
N ARG A 145 -5.59 9.36 3.60
CA ARG A 145 -4.94 10.67 3.61
C ARG A 145 -4.93 11.22 5.03
N VAL A 146 -3.76 11.26 5.65
CA VAL A 146 -3.60 11.77 7.02
C VAL A 146 -3.10 13.22 7.00
N THR A 147 -3.83 14.11 7.64
CA THR A 147 -3.45 15.52 7.87
C THR A 147 -3.36 15.78 9.36
N ARG A 148 -2.31 16.49 9.81
CA ARG A 148 -2.09 16.84 11.22
C ARG A 148 -2.00 18.35 11.38
N PHE A 149 -2.54 18.86 12.48
CA PHE A 149 -2.59 20.28 12.80
C PHE A 149 -1.97 20.52 14.18
N LYS A 150 -1.37 21.70 14.38
CA LYS A 150 -0.86 22.09 15.69
C LYS A 150 -2.00 22.60 16.55
N VAL A 151 -2.05 22.14 17.80
CA VAL A 151 -3.04 22.57 18.79
C VAL A 151 -2.38 22.84 20.14
N ASP A 152 -2.99 23.70 20.94
CA ASP A 152 -2.54 24.01 22.29
C ASP A 152 -3.04 22.94 23.28
N TRP A 153 -2.12 22.18 23.85
CA TRP A 153 -2.45 21.06 24.75
C TRP A 153 -2.52 21.46 26.23
N ASP A 154 -1.98 22.62 26.60
CA ASP A 154 -1.89 23.09 27.99
C ASP A 154 -2.84 24.27 28.28
N ASP A 155 -3.26 24.40 29.53
CA ASP A 155 -4.02 25.57 30.01
C ASP A 155 -3.13 26.80 30.14
N THR A 156 -2.89 27.50 29.03
CA THR A 156 -2.19 28.79 29.08
C THR A 156 -3.12 29.94 29.43
N ASN A 157 -3.52 30.02 30.70
CA ASN A 157 -3.75 31.33 31.31
C ASN A 157 -2.42 31.92 31.81
N LYS A 158 -1.71 32.50 30.83
CA LYS A 158 -0.68 33.56 30.88
C LYS A 158 0.72 33.27 31.43
N SER A 159 1.66 33.55 30.51
CA SER A 159 2.98 34.16 30.67
C SER A 159 4.18 33.26 31.02
N GLY A 160 5.19 33.32 30.14
CA GLY A 160 6.59 33.18 30.52
C GLY A 160 7.19 31.79 30.37
N THR A 161 8.01 31.67 29.32
CA THR A 161 9.34 31.04 29.38
C THR A 161 9.43 29.52 29.61
N THR A 162 9.74 28.86 28.50
CA THR A 162 10.41 27.58 28.30
C THR A 162 11.43 27.18 29.38
N LYS A 163 11.38 25.92 29.83
CA LYS A 163 12.49 24.92 29.77
C LYS A 163 12.20 23.63 30.56
N GLY A 164 12.48 22.49 29.91
CA GLY A 164 13.29 21.41 30.50
C GLY A 164 12.55 20.23 31.11
N GLU A 165 12.46 19.14 30.35
CA GLU A 165 12.40 17.78 30.88
C GLU A 165 13.73 17.38 31.54
N GLN A 166 13.64 16.54 32.57
CA GLN A 166 14.51 15.37 32.78
C GLN A 166 13.72 14.35 33.62
N ILE A 167 13.84 13.04 33.31
CA ILE A 167 14.22 11.96 34.25
C ILE A 167 14.43 10.62 33.51
N VAL A 168 15.66 10.09 33.64
CA VAL A 168 16.12 8.73 34.02
C VAL A 168 15.47 7.43 33.45
N GLU A 169 16.37 6.54 33.01
CA GLU A 169 16.29 5.10 32.64
C GLU A 169 15.68 4.13 33.68
N SER A 170 15.17 2.95 33.24
CA SER A 170 15.79 1.63 33.50
C SER A 170 14.96 0.40 33.04
N ASP A 171 15.58 -0.43 32.19
CA ASP A 171 15.75 -1.90 32.16
C ASP A 171 14.67 -2.95 32.51
N GLY A 172 14.65 -4.06 31.72
CA GLY A 172 14.27 -5.39 32.23
C GLY A 172 13.72 -6.48 31.26
N HIS A 173 14.60 -7.14 30.50
CA HIS A 173 14.61 -8.53 29.97
C HIS A 173 13.45 -9.54 30.22
N GLN A 174 13.10 -10.41 29.24
CA GLN A 174 13.67 -11.79 29.05
C GLN A 174 13.03 -12.62 27.89
N LYS A 175 13.82 -13.54 27.31
CA LYS A 175 13.57 -14.45 26.16
C LYS A 175 12.90 -15.78 26.55
N MET A 176 12.29 -16.48 25.59
CA MET A 176 12.28 -17.95 25.50
C MET A 176 12.40 -18.45 24.04
N ASP A 177 12.96 -19.65 23.91
CA ASP A 177 13.49 -20.35 22.74
C ASP A 177 12.72 -21.67 22.53
N ALA A 178 12.68 -22.22 21.30
CA ALA A 178 12.54 -23.66 21.05
C ALA A 178 12.62 -24.02 19.55
N SER A 179 13.46 -25.02 19.27
CA SER A 179 13.79 -25.63 17.98
C SER A 179 13.29 -27.11 17.88
N LEU A 180 13.05 -27.61 16.65
CA LEU A 180 13.58 -28.86 16.03
C LEU A 180 12.57 -29.71 15.20
N MET A 181 13.00 -30.02 13.95
CA MET A 181 12.90 -31.27 13.13
C MET A 181 11.49 -31.84 12.79
N GLU A 182 11.20 -32.51 11.68
CA GLU A 182 11.97 -33.40 10.78
C GLU A 182 11.19 -33.70 9.46
N SER A 183 11.84 -34.47 8.58
CA SER A 183 11.58 -34.89 7.18
C SER A 183 10.34 -35.75 6.84
N MET A 184 9.91 -35.77 5.56
CA MET A 184 10.05 -36.86 4.54
C MET A 184 8.89 -37.00 3.53
N ASP A 185 9.30 -37.36 2.30
CA ASP A 185 8.67 -38.12 1.22
C ASP A 185 7.71 -37.53 0.17
N VAL A 186 8.09 -37.86 -1.07
CA VAL A 186 7.56 -37.50 -2.38
C VAL A 186 6.52 -38.53 -2.81
N ILE A 187 5.31 -38.10 -3.19
CA ILE A 187 4.35 -38.95 -3.91
C ILE A 187 3.85 -38.20 -5.14
N SER A 188 4.22 -38.72 -6.30
CA SER A 188 3.72 -38.32 -7.62
C SER A 188 2.29 -38.82 -7.82
N LEU A 189 1.38 -37.97 -8.31
CA LEU A 189 0.04 -38.38 -8.77
C LEU A 189 -0.22 -37.81 -10.17
N LYS A 190 -0.24 -38.72 -11.15
CA LYS A 190 -0.77 -38.52 -12.50
C LYS A 190 -2.29 -38.34 -12.43
N VAL A 191 -2.84 -37.39 -13.18
CA VAL A 191 -4.28 -37.37 -13.52
C VAL A 191 -4.45 -37.92 -14.93
N PRO A 192 -5.27 -38.98 -15.14
CA PRO A 192 -5.66 -39.43 -16.46
C PRO A 192 -6.85 -38.60 -16.98
N VAL A 193 -6.75 -38.13 -18.22
CA VAL A 193 -7.91 -37.64 -18.98
C VAL A 193 -8.81 -38.84 -19.28
N MET A 194 -10.04 -38.86 -18.76
CA MET A 194 -11.03 -39.90 -19.09
C MET A 194 -12.06 -39.32 -20.06
N GLU A 195 -11.90 -39.65 -21.34
CA GLU A 195 -12.92 -39.45 -22.38
C GLU A 195 -13.98 -40.56 -22.25
N LEU A 196 -15.25 -40.19 -22.07
CA LEU A 196 -16.37 -41.13 -22.08
C LEU A 196 -17.19 -40.96 -23.36
N LEU A 197 -17.15 -41.98 -24.22
CA LEU A 197 -18.04 -42.15 -25.38
C LEU A 197 -19.33 -42.84 -24.93
N ASN A 198 -20.49 -42.30 -25.29
CA ASN A 198 -21.77 -43.03 -25.22
C ASN A 198 -22.08 -43.70 -26.56
N ASP A 199 -22.82 -44.81 -26.49
CA ASP A 199 -23.12 -45.81 -27.54
C ASP A 199 -24.00 -45.30 -28.71
N ALA A 200 -23.99 -44.01 -29.01
CA ALA A 200 -24.73 -43.39 -30.12
C ALA A 200 -23.90 -42.40 -30.95
N GLY A 201 -22.56 -42.42 -30.87
CA GLY A 201 -21.69 -41.76 -31.84
C GLY A 201 -21.87 -40.24 -32.01
N THR A 202 -22.34 -39.54 -30.98
CA THR A 202 -22.46 -38.08 -30.95
C THR A 202 -21.60 -37.54 -29.80
N LEU A 203 -20.62 -36.67 -30.10
CA LEU A 203 -19.89 -35.90 -29.11
C LEU A 203 -20.84 -34.87 -28.49
N GLU A 204 -21.30 -35.08 -27.26
CA GLU A 204 -21.74 -33.96 -26.42
C GLU A 204 -20.51 -33.36 -25.74
N VAL A 205 -20.09 -32.19 -26.21
CA VAL A 205 -19.13 -31.35 -25.49
C VAL A 205 -19.74 -31.03 -24.12
N SER A 206 -19.04 -31.34 -23.02
CA SER A 206 -19.45 -30.95 -21.67
C SER A 206 -19.80 -29.47 -21.68
N GLN A 207 -21.06 -29.15 -21.40
CA GLN A 207 -21.64 -27.84 -21.71
C GLN A 207 -21.16 -26.71 -20.76
N TYR A 208 -20.35 -27.03 -19.75
CA TYR A 208 -19.70 -26.13 -18.80
C TYR A 208 -18.29 -26.68 -18.52
N SER A 209 -17.37 -25.83 -18.06
CA SER A 209 -16.00 -26.22 -17.66
C SER A 209 -15.75 -25.87 -16.20
N TYR A 210 -14.84 -26.56 -15.54
CA TYR A 210 -14.49 -26.23 -14.16
C TYR A 210 -13.02 -26.48 -13.85
N ILE A 211 -12.51 -25.75 -12.86
CA ILE A 211 -11.18 -25.91 -12.29
C ILE A 211 -11.37 -26.25 -10.81
N ILE A 212 -10.60 -27.21 -10.30
CA ILE A 212 -10.55 -27.58 -8.88
C ILE A 212 -9.14 -27.27 -8.39
N LEU A 213 -9.04 -26.41 -7.38
CA LEU A 213 -7.80 -25.91 -6.79
C LEU A 213 -7.70 -26.39 -5.33
N PRO A 214 -6.87 -27.39 -5.03
CA PRO A 214 -6.60 -27.76 -3.65
C PRO A 214 -5.79 -26.65 -2.97
N LEU A 215 -6.29 -26.14 -1.85
CA LEU A 215 -5.69 -25.04 -1.10
C LEU A 215 -4.71 -25.53 -0.02
N ASN A 216 -4.59 -26.84 0.17
CA ASN A 216 -3.63 -27.44 1.08
C ASN A 216 -3.26 -28.88 0.70
N ASN A 217 -2.17 -29.38 1.29
CA ASN A 217 -1.64 -30.73 1.04
C ASN A 217 -2.54 -31.87 1.52
N GLN A 218 -3.49 -31.56 2.42
CA GLN A 218 -4.45 -32.53 2.93
C GLN A 218 -5.71 -32.63 2.07
N HIS A 219 -5.83 -31.82 1.02
CA HIS A 219 -7.03 -31.64 0.19
C HIS A 219 -8.30 -31.34 1.02
N SER A 220 -8.13 -30.86 2.25
CA SER A 220 -9.24 -30.53 3.15
C SER A 220 -9.84 -29.17 2.86
N HIS A 221 -9.22 -28.37 1.99
CA HIS A 221 -9.78 -27.14 1.46
C HIS A 221 -9.58 -27.11 -0.05
N VAL A 222 -10.64 -26.80 -0.79
CA VAL A 222 -10.67 -26.84 -2.24
C VAL A 222 -11.50 -25.68 -2.76
N ASP A 223 -10.90 -24.81 -3.58
CA ASP A 223 -11.65 -23.85 -4.38
C ASP A 223 -12.02 -24.49 -5.72
N CYS A 224 -13.20 -24.20 -6.23
CA CYS A 224 -13.60 -24.56 -7.57
C CYS A 224 -14.18 -23.36 -8.30
N LEU A 225 -13.68 -23.16 -9.52
CA LEU A 225 -14.19 -22.20 -10.49
C LEU A 225 -14.99 -22.98 -11.52
N LEU A 226 -16.30 -22.74 -11.58
CA LEU A 226 -17.22 -23.37 -12.53
C LEU A 226 -17.67 -22.32 -13.55
N THR A 227 -17.34 -22.53 -14.82
CA THR A 227 -17.70 -21.65 -15.93
C THR A 227 -18.84 -22.27 -16.73
N ALA A 228 -19.99 -21.60 -16.78
CA ALA A 228 -21.14 -22.02 -17.57
C ALA A 228 -21.67 -20.86 -18.40
N ASP A 229 -21.82 -21.07 -19.71
CA ASP A 229 -22.28 -20.06 -20.68
C ASP A 229 -21.49 -18.73 -20.63
N GLY A 230 -20.17 -18.81 -20.41
CA GLY A 230 -19.28 -17.64 -20.36
C GLY A 230 -19.30 -16.86 -19.04
N LYS A 231 -20.03 -17.34 -18.03
CA LYS A 231 -20.05 -16.77 -16.68
C LYS A 231 -19.39 -17.71 -15.68
N ASP A 232 -18.59 -17.13 -14.81
CA ASP A 232 -17.83 -17.83 -13.78
C ASP A 232 -18.54 -17.85 -12.43
N TYR A 233 -18.46 -19.00 -11.76
CA TYR A 233 -19.07 -19.25 -10.46
C TYR A 233 -18.03 -19.87 -9.54
N LEU A 234 -17.70 -19.15 -8.46
CA LEU A 234 -16.79 -19.65 -7.44
C LEU A 234 -17.53 -20.47 -6.39
N LEU A 235 -16.92 -21.56 -5.94
CA LEU A 235 -17.30 -22.28 -4.74
C LEU A 235 -16.05 -22.70 -3.95
N HIS A 236 -16.11 -22.61 -2.63
CA HIS A 236 -15.10 -23.09 -1.70
C HIS A 236 -15.67 -24.25 -0.90
N LEU A 237 -14.92 -25.36 -0.84
CA LEU A 237 -15.26 -26.58 -0.13
C LEU A 237 -14.24 -26.81 0.97
N SER A 238 -14.71 -27.08 2.18
CA SER A 238 -13.87 -27.58 3.27
C SER A 238 -14.33 -28.95 3.70
N PHE A 239 -13.40 -29.89 3.78
CA PHE A 239 -13.57 -31.28 4.17
C PHE A 239 -12.81 -31.54 5.48
N PRO A 240 -13.43 -31.29 6.65
CA PRO A 240 -12.76 -31.47 7.93
C PRO A 240 -12.33 -32.93 8.20
N ASN A 241 -12.92 -33.91 7.48
CA ASN A 241 -12.67 -35.34 7.64
C ASN A 241 -12.15 -36.02 6.36
N TYR A 242 -11.47 -35.29 5.46
CA TYR A 242 -10.95 -35.84 4.20
C TYR A 242 -10.15 -37.15 4.41
N PRO A 243 -10.36 -38.22 3.60
CA PRO A 243 -11.10 -38.31 2.33
C PRO A 243 -12.61 -38.53 2.47
N SER A 244 -13.16 -38.52 3.69
CA SER A 244 -14.61 -38.50 3.88
C SER A 244 -15.16 -37.11 3.58
N HIS A 245 -16.22 -37.06 2.77
CA HIS A 245 -16.97 -35.82 2.53
C HIS A 245 -18.04 -35.56 3.61
N GLU A 246 -18.05 -36.32 4.71
CA GLU A 246 -18.99 -36.09 5.82
C GLU A 246 -18.64 -34.83 6.62
N GLY A 247 -19.65 -33.97 6.82
CA GLY A 247 -19.49 -32.71 7.56
C GLY A 247 -18.79 -31.61 6.76
N PHE A 248 -18.74 -31.73 5.42
CA PHE A 248 -18.18 -30.69 4.56
C PHE A 248 -18.92 -29.35 4.73
N THR A 249 -18.21 -28.24 4.59
CA THR A 249 -18.81 -26.91 4.46
C THR A 249 -18.60 -26.40 3.05
N ILE A 250 -19.64 -25.78 2.49
CA ILE A 250 -19.60 -25.19 1.15
C ILE A 250 -19.94 -23.71 1.22
N ASN A 251 -19.05 -22.89 0.70
CA ASN A 251 -19.27 -21.45 0.52
C ASN A 251 -19.38 -21.17 -0.96
N LEU A 252 -20.50 -20.61 -1.38
CA LEU A 252 -20.79 -20.35 -2.79
C LEU A 252 -20.70 -18.86 -3.06
N SER A 253 -20.23 -18.49 -4.25
CA SER A 253 -20.37 -17.14 -4.80
C SER A 253 -21.84 -16.69 -4.73
N TYR A 254 -22.05 -15.38 -4.55
CA TYR A 254 -23.37 -14.79 -4.37
C TYR A 254 -24.36 -15.21 -5.48
N ASP A 255 -23.90 -15.14 -6.73
CA ASP A 255 -24.70 -15.52 -7.90
C ASP A 255 -25.10 -17.00 -7.86
N LEU A 256 -24.17 -17.90 -7.55
CA LEU A 256 -24.46 -19.33 -7.45
C LEU A 256 -25.43 -19.61 -6.30
N ASN A 257 -25.31 -18.89 -5.19
CA ASN A 257 -26.21 -18.96 -4.05
C ASN A 257 -27.62 -18.49 -4.42
N CYS A 258 -27.76 -17.44 -5.24
CA CYS A 258 -29.05 -16.97 -5.76
C CYS A 258 -29.70 -17.99 -6.71
N ILE A 259 -28.92 -18.59 -7.60
CA ILE A 259 -29.41 -19.62 -8.54
C ILE A 259 -29.92 -20.84 -7.76
N ILE A 260 -29.22 -21.29 -6.72
CA ILE A 260 -29.66 -22.41 -5.87
C ILE A 260 -30.94 -22.06 -5.11
N LYS A 261 -31.02 -20.88 -4.48
CA LYS A 261 -32.20 -20.41 -3.74
C LYS A 261 -33.44 -20.27 -4.63
N SER A 262 -33.26 -19.97 -5.92
CA SER A 262 -34.36 -19.85 -6.88
C SER A 262 -35.10 -21.18 -7.11
N LYS A 263 -34.45 -22.33 -6.89
CA LYS A 263 -35.05 -23.67 -7.03
C LYS A 263 -35.45 -24.26 -5.69
N LYS A 264 -36.74 -24.10 -5.33
CA LYS A 264 -37.34 -24.76 -4.16
C LYS A 264 -37.08 -26.27 -4.16
N GLY A 265 -36.45 -26.78 -3.09
CA GLY A 265 -36.20 -28.21 -2.86
C GLY A 265 -34.85 -28.75 -3.36
N PHE A 266 -33.98 -27.90 -3.91
CA PHE A 266 -32.63 -28.32 -4.34
C PHE A 266 -31.61 -28.36 -3.19
N GLU A 267 -31.71 -27.42 -2.24
CA GLU A 267 -30.79 -27.29 -1.09
C GLU A 267 -30.76 -28.54 -0.19
N GLU A 268 -31.91 -29.14 0.12
CA GLU A 268 -32.01 -30.24 1.09
C GLU A 268 -31.52 -31.60 0.55
N LYS A 269 -31.58 -31.85 -0.77
CA LYS A 269 -31.22 -33.16 -1.37
C LYS A 269 -29.80 -33.23 -1.92
N MET A 270 -29.21 -32.10 -2.29
CA MET A 270 -27.85 -32.02 -2.84
C MET A 270 -26.76 -31.99 -1.78
N LEU A 271 -26.97 -31.19 -0.74
CA LEU A 271 -25.96 -30.92 0.29
C LEU A 271 -25.83 -32.04 1.33
N GLN A 272 -26.62 -33.11 1.21
CA GLN A 272 -26.59 -34.24 2.14
C GLN A 272 -25.67 -35.39 1.69
N ARG A 273 -25.39 -35.54 0.37
CA ARG A 273 -24.57 -36.66 -0.12
C ARG A 273 -24.04 -36.45 -1.54
N PHE A 274 -22.72 -36.45 -1.71
CA PHE A 274 -22.02 -36.63 -2.99
C PHE A 274 -20.77 -37.52 -2.77
N ASN A 275 -20.40 -38.30 -3.78
CA ASN A 275 -19.29 -39.26 -3.69
C ASN A 275 -17.96 -38.66 -4.15
N SER A 276 -17.98 -37.56 -4.91
CA SER A 276 -16.79 -36.82 -5.34
C SER A 276 -17.09 -35.33 -5.56
N VAL A 277 -16.05 -34.49 -5.55
CA VAL A 277 -16.17 -33.05 -5.80
C VAL A 277 -16.67 -32.79 -7.23
N GLU A 278 -16.25 -33.62 -8.18
CA GLU A 278 -16.70 -33.60 -9.57
C GLU A 278 -18.21 -33.88 -9.68
N GLU A 279 -18.74 -34.84 -8.91
CA GLU A 279 -20.19 -35.11 -8.87
C GLU A 279 -20.97 -33.87 -8.40
N LEU A 280 -20.45 -33.15 -7.41
CA LEU A 280 -21.05 -31.91 -6.91
C LEU A 280 -20.99 -30.79 -7.96
N ILE A 281 -19.87 -30.65 -8.65
CA ILE A 281 -19.69 -29.62 -9.69
C ILE A 281 -20.58 -29.89 -10.89
N ASP A 282 -20.71 -31.14 -11.34
CA ASP A 282 -21.60 -31.51 -12.44
C ASP A 282 -23.06 -31.17 -12.13
N LYS A 283 -23.46 -31.49 -10.90
CA LYS A 283 -24.76 -31.16 -10.34
C LYS A 283 -25.04 -29.66 -10.33
N LEU A 284 -24.05 -28.84 -9.97
CA LEU A 284 -24.13 -27.38 -10.00
C LEU A 284 -24.16 -26.85 -11.45
N GLY A 285 -23.33 -27.39 -12.34
CA GLY A 285 -23.27 -27.02 -13.75
C GLY A 285 -24.60 -27.22 -14.47
N ILE A 286 -25.26 -28.36 -14.25
CA ILE A 286 -26.60 -28.65 -14.78
C ILE A 286 -27.63 -27.65 -14.24
N LEU A 287 -27.56 -27.28 -12.96
CA LEU A 287 -28.49 -26.35 -12.35
C LEU A 287 -28.33 -24.93 -12.91
N ILE A 288 -27.10 -24.45 -13.06
CA ILE A 288 -26.79 -23.14 -13.64
C ILE A 288 -27.31 -23.07 -15.08
N LYS A 289 -27.06 -24.13 -15.87
CA LYS A 289 -27.57 -24.27 -17.23
C LYS A 289 -29.08 -24.21 -17.32
N ASP A 290 -29.79 -24.95 -16.47
CA ASP A 290 -31.25 -24.97 -16.48
C ASP A 290 -31.81 -23.60 -16.08
N HIS A 291 -31.15 -22.91 -15.14
CA HIS A 291 -31.50 -21.55 -14.77
C HIS A 291 -31.25 -20.56 -15.92
N HIS A 292 -30.12 -20.66 -16.61
CA HIS A 292 -29.84 -19.84 -17.81
C HIS A 292 -30.89 -20.10 -18.90
N LYS A 293 -31.22 -21.36 -19.19
CA LYS A 293 -32.25 -21.75 -20.17
C LYS A 293 -33.64 -21.23 -19.81
N THR A 294 -34.00 -21.23 -18.53
CA THR A 294 -35.31 -20.76 -18.07
C THR A 294 -35.41 -19.23 -18.12
N ASN A 295 -34.28 -18.51 -17.95
CA ASN A 295 -34.22 -17.05 -18.01
C ASN A 295 -33.89 -16.48 -19.41
N LEU A 296 -33.61 -17.33 -20.40
CA LEU A 296 -33.29 -16.98 -21.80
C LEU A 296 -34.47 -16.40 -22.61
N LEU A 297 -35.60 -16.05 -21.99
CA LEU A 297 -36.68 -15.27 -22.62
C LEU A 297 -36.48 -13.75 -22.55
N CYS A 298 -35.36 -13.27 -21.97
CA CYS A 298 -34.96 -11.87 -22.02
C CYS A 298 -33.45 -11.75 -22.28
N SER A 299 -33.11 -10.95 -23.29
CA SER A 299 -31.77 -10.45 -23.69
C SER A 299 -31.00 -11.25 -24.74
N ASN A 300 -30.78 -10.57 -25.87
CA ASN A 300 -30.05 -11.01 -27.05
C ASN A 300 -28.53 -10.98 -26.83
N ASN A 301 -27.86 -11.98 -27.41
CA ASN A 301 -26.52 -11.97 -28.02
C ASN A 301 -25.56 -10.82 -27.63
N GLU A 302 -24.84 -10.99 -26.54
CA GLU A 302 -23.45 -10.55 -26.49
C GLU A 302 -22.56 -11.72 -26.93
N LYS A 303 -21.56 -11.41 -27.77
CA LYS A 303 -20.56 -12.41 -28.19
C LYS A 303 -19.85 -12.93 -26.93
N PRO A 304 -19.54 -14.24 -26.86
CA PRO A 304 -18.74 -14.76 -25.76
C PRO A 304 -17.41 -14.02 -25.74
N THR A 305 -17.08 -13.38 -24.62
CA THR A 305 -15.70 -13.07 -24.26
C THR A 305 -14.93 -14.36 -24.42
N VAL A 306 -13.87 -14.34 -25.23
CA VAL A 306 -13.03 -15.49 -25.49
C VAL A 306 -12.62 -16.06 -24.13
N ALA A 307 -12.96 -17.32 -23.87
CA ALA A 307 -12.50 -18.02 -22.67
C ALA A 307 -10.97 -17.91 -22.65
N THR A 308 -10.44 -17.04 -21.79
CA THR A 308 -9.01 -16.85 -21.64
C THR A 308 -8.45 -18.21 -21.22
N ASN A 309 -7.59 -18.79 -22.05
CA ASN A 309 -7.07 -20.12 -21.80
C ASN A 309 -6.02 -20.08 -20.69
N TYR A 310 -6.48 -20.00 -19.44
CA TYR A 310 -5.65 -19.94 -18.23
C TYR A 310 -4.81 -21.21 -18.02
N SER A 311 -5.06 -22.28 -18.78
CA SER A 311 -4.28 -23.52 -18.68
C SER A 311 -2.80 -23.31 -18.95
N LYS A 312 -2.44 -22.32 -19.81
CA LYS A 312 -1.04 -21.98 -20.07
C LYS A 312 -0.38 -21.32 -18.86
N VAL A 313 -1.02 -20.31 -18.27
CA VAL A 313 -0.52 -19.62 -17.08
C VAL A 313 -0.40 -20.57 -15.89
N LEU A 314 -1.39 -21.45 -15.69
CA LEU A 314 -1.35 -22.46 -14.62
C LEU A 314 -0.24 -23.49 -14.85
N ALA A 315 -0.04 -23.96 -16.09
CA ALA A 315 1.06 -24.86 -16.42
C ALA A 315 2.43 -24.19 -16.22
N GLU A 316 2.54 -22.89 -16.47
CA GLU A 316 3.76 -22.13 -16.25
C GLU A 316 4.03 -21.90 -14.74
N ILE A 317 3.00 -21.64 -13.93
CA ILE A 317 3.14 -21.60 -12.46
C ILE A 317 3.56 -22.97 -11.92
N ASP A 318 2.96 -24.05 -12.42
CA ASP A 318 3.31 -25.42 -12.03
C ASP A 318 4.77 -25.75 -12.37
N ALA A 319 5.25 -25.28 -13.52
CA ALA A 319 6.65 -25.41 -13.93
C ALA A 319 7.63 -24.59 -13.06
N ILE A 320 7.18 -23.47 -12.49
CA ILE A 320 7.98 -22.61 -11.59
C ILE A 320 7.99 -23.14 -10.16
N GLY A 321 6.86 -23.68 -9.71
CA GLY A 321 6.60 -24.10 -8.34
C GLY A 321 5.59 -23.18 -7.64
N TRP A 322 4.54 -23.78 -7.09
CA TRP A 322 3.46 -23.07 -6.39
C TRP A 322 3.91 -22.32 -5.15
N GLU A 323 5.00 -22.74 -4.51
CA GLU A 323 5.59 -22.07 -3.35
C GLU A 323 6.20 -20.71 -3.70
N LYS A 324 6.46 -20.45 -4.99
CA LYS A 324 6.92 -19.16 -5.51
C LYS A 324 5.77 -18.21 -5.77
N LEU A 325 4.52 -18.66 -5.77
CA LEU A 325 3.37 -17.78 -5.93
C LEU A 325 3.16 -16.95 -4.65
N PHE A 326 3.18 -15.63 -4.79
CA PHE A 326 2.90 -14.69 -3.69
C PHE A 326 1.43 -14.31 -3.64
N SER A 327 0.86 -13.89 -4.78
CA SER A 327 -0.55 -13.54 -4.90
C SER A 327 -0.99 -13.54 -6.37
N VAL A 328 -2.28 -13.73 -6.61
CA VAL A 328 -2.93 -13.51 -7.92
C VAL A 328 -4.15 -12.64 -7.69
N ASN A 329 -4.47 -11.77 -8.64
CA ASN A 329 -5.68 -10.98 -8.60
C ASN A 329 -6.92 -11.80 -9.04
N HIS A 330 -8.11 -11.27 -8.75
CA HIS A 330 -9.39 -11.97 -8.94
C HIS A 330 -9.75 -12.39 -10.38
N ASP A 331 -9.15 -11.75 -11.38
CA ASP A 331 -9.39 -11.91 -12.81
C ASP A 331 -8.18 -12.55 -13.54
N PHE A 332 -7.15 -12.98 -12.79
CA PHE A 332 -5.92 -13.60 -13.30
C PHE A 332 -5.17 -12.74 -14.34
N THR A 333 -5.38 -11.42 -14.33
CA THR A 333 -4.64 -10.49 -15.18
C THR A 333 -3.33 -10.03 -14.53
N GLU A 334 -3.15 -10.25 -13.23
CA GLU A 334 -1.92 -9.92 -12.49
C GLU A 334 -1.54 -11.06 -11.53
N LEU A 335 -0.31 -11.55 -11.67
CA LEU A 335 0.30 -12.48 -10.72
C LEU A 335 1.56 -11.86 -10.11
N LYS A 336 1.88 -12.30 -8.89
CA LYS A 336 3.10 -11.93 -8.19
C LYS A 336 3.85 -13.17 -7.77
N LEU A 337 5.11 -13.28 -8.18
CA LEU A 337 6.01 -14.37 -7.79
C LEU A 337 7.05 -13.84 -6.80
N LYS A 338 7.33 -14.61 -5.75
CA LYS A 338 8.36 -14.30 -4.76
C LYS A 338 9.60 -15.18 -4.97
N MET A 339 10.76 -14.61 -4.69
CA MET A 339 12.01 -15.34 -4.53
C MET A 339 12.79 -14.80 -3.32
N TYR A 340 13.77 -15.58 -2.84
CA TYR A 340 14.72 -15.15 -1.82
C TYR A 340 16.12 -15.26 -2.40
N ASP A 341 16.91 -14.21 -2.28
CA ASP A 341 18.30 -14.19 -2.75
C ASP A 341 19.26 -14.90 -1.78
N SER A 342 20.54 -14.94 -2.14
CA SER A 342 21.60 -15.53 -1.32
C SER A 342 21.80 -14.88 0.06
N LEU A 343 21.36 -13.63 0.24
CA LEU A 343 21.34 -12.92 1.52
C LEU A 343 19.98 -13.01 2.25
N ASN A 344 19.07 -13.85 1.74
CA ASN A 344 17.73 -14.08 2.29
C ASN A 344 16.80 -12.85 2.24
N HIS A 345 17.03 -11.94 1.29
CA HIS A 345 16.11 -10.87 0.98
C HIS A 345 14.99 -11.38 0.07
N GLN A 346 13.75 -11.01 0.39
CA GLN A 346 12.61 -11.34 -0.44
C GLN A 346 12.46 -10.33 -1.58
N HIS A 347 12.33 -10.85 -2.81
CA HIS A 347 12.06 -10.07 -4.01
C HIS A 347 10.74 -10.50 -4.64
N ILE A 348 10.00 -9.55 -5.22
CA ILE A 348 8.72 -9.80 -5.88
C ILE A 348 8.81 -9.43 -7.36
N LEU A 349 8.45 -10.39 -8.22
CA LEU A 349 8.19 -10.18 -9.64
C LEU A 349 6.68 -10.01 -9.85
N ASN A 350 6.25 -8.82 -10.26
CA ASN A 350 4.87 -8.59 -10.70
C ASN A 350 4.78 -8.85 -12.19
N VAL A 351 3.76 -9.61 -12.60
CA VAL A 351 3.51 -9.98 -13.99
C VAL A 351 2.07 -9.62 -14.32
N LYS A 352 1.87 -8.76 -15.32
CA LYS A 352 0.54 -8.34 -15.78
C LYS A 352 0.30 -8.86 -17.18
N PHE A 353 -0.76 -9.64 -17.37
CA PHE A 353 -1.15 -10.20 -18.65
C PHE A 353 -2.01 -9.19 -19.40
N ASN A 354 -1.39 -8.37 -20.25
CA ASN A 354 -2.11 -7.57 -21.23
C ASN A 354 -2.42 -8.45 -22.46
N ASN A 355 -3.45 -8.08 -23.23
CA ASN A 355 -4.08 -8.89 -24.28
C ASN A 355 -3.18 -9.47 -25.41
N ASN A 356 -1.85 -9.34 -25.37
CA ASN A 356 -0.89 -10.10 -26.20
C ASN A 356 0.53 -10.22 -25.59
N VAL A 357 0.98 -9.25 -24.76
CA VAL A 357 2.35 -9.24 -24.19
C VAL A 357 2.29 -8.99 -22.69
N PRO A 358 2.87 -9.89 -21.85
CA PRO A 358 2.93 -9.66 -20.42
C PRO A 358 3.92 -8.56 -20.06
N GLU A 359 3.55 -7.71 -19.10
CA GLU A 359 4.43 -6.71 -18.50
C GLU A 359 5.04 -7.26 -17.22
N PHE A 360 6.36 -7.12 -17.09
CA PHE A 360 7.12 -7.56 -15.92
C PHE A 360 7.68 -6.36 -15.16
N SER A 361 7.57 -6.39 -13.83
CA SER A 361 8.20 -5.36 -12.99
C SER A 361 8.70 -5.95 -11.67
N ALA A 362 9.86 -5.46 -11.24
CA ALA A 362 10.52 -5.82 -9.99
C ALA A 362 11.16 -4.57 -9.38
N GLU A 363 11.37 -4.57 -8.06
CA GLU A 363 11.99 -3.46 -7.33
C GLU A 363 13.52 -3.50 -7.38
N TYR A 364 14.08 -3.57 -8.59
CA TYR A 364 15.53 -3.61 -8.79
C TYR A 364 16.11 -2.23 -9.10
N PRO A 365 17.42 -2.00 -8.82
CA PRO A 365 18.08 -0.71 -9.06
C PRO A 365 18.02 -0.22 -10.50
N ARG A 366 17.96 -1.15 -11.45
CA ARG A 366 17.83 -0.88 -12.88
C ARG A 366 16.62 -1.62 -13.43
N ILE A 367 16.06 -1.08 -14.51
CA ILE A 367 14.96 -1.74 -15.22
C ILE A 367 15.51 -3.02 -15.84
N VAL A 368 14.93 -4.16 -15.48
CA VAL A 368 15.22 -5.44 -16.14
C VAL A 368 14.50 -5.45 -17.48
N ASN A 369 15.26 -5.47 -18.57
CA ASN A 369 14.70 -5.60 -19.91
C ASN A 369 14.35 -7.07 -20.15
N ILE A 370 13.12 -7.44 -19.81
CA ILE A 370 12.57 -8.76 -20.11
C ILE A 370 11.95 -8.70 -21.50
N GLU A 371 12.65 -9.21 -22.51
CA GLU A 371 12.14 -9.29 -23.88
C GLU A 371 11.23 -10.52 -24.02
N TRP A 372 9.93 -10.28 -24.10
CA TRP A 372 8.95 -11.34 -24.37
C TRP A 372 8.83 -11.61 -25.87
N GLN A 373 9.04 -12.86 -26.27
CA GLN A 373 8.79 -13.32 -27.62
C GLN A 373 7.57 -14.25 -27.63
N GLU A 374 6.55 -13.86 -28.39
CA GLU A 374 5.36 -14.68 -28.62
C GLU A 374 5.79 -16.07 -29.15
N ASP A 375 5.25 -17.13 -28.54
CA ASP A 375 5.48 -18.56 -28.85
C ASP A 375 6.84 -19.18 -28.46
N SER A 376 7.85 -18.40 -28.05
CA SER A 376 9.15 -18.97 -27.61
C SER A 376 9.47 -18.71 -26.14
N SER A 377 8.97 -17.62 -25.56
CA SER A 377 9.21 -17.25 -24.17
C SER A 377 8.25 -17.95 -23.21
N THR A 378 8.76 -18.35 -22.04
CA THR A 378 7.95 -18.88 -20.94
C THR A 378 8.12 -18.03 -19.67
N LEU A 379 7.09 -17.95 -18.84
CA LEU A 379 7.17 -17.29 -17.53
C LEU A 379 8.26 -17.93 -16.63
N SER A 380 8.54 -19.23 -16.80
CA SER A 380 9.61 -19.91 -16.05
C SER A 380 11.01 -19.39 -16.42
N GLU A 381 11.25 -19.11 -17.69
CA GLU A 381 12.48 -18.43 -18.13
C GLU A 381 12.55 -17.01 -17.58
N MET A 382 11.44 -16.27 -17.61
CA MET A 382 11.40 -14.90 -17.09
C MET A 382 11.60 -14.83 -15.58
N TYR A 383 11.03 -15.79 -14.84
CA TYR A 383 11.27 -15.96 -13.42
C TYR A 383 12.72 -16.33 -13.12
N SER A 384 13.32 -17.20 -13.94
CA SER A 384 14.74 -17.57 -13.82
C SER A 384 15.66 -16.37 -14.05
N LEU A 385 15.37 -15.54 -15.06
CA LEU A 385 16.09 -14.29 -15.32
C LEU A 385 15.94 -13.31 -14.14
N PHE A 386 14.72 -13.13 -13.64
CA PHE A 386 14.45 -12.33 -12.44
C PHE A 386 15.27 -12.77 -11.23
N CYS A 387 15.41 -14.08 -11.00
CA CYS A 387 16.24 -14.61 -9.93
C CYS A 387 17.74 -14.34 -10.17
N GLN A 388 18.23 -14.54 -11.40
CA GLN A 388 19.64 -14.30 -11.75
C GLN A 388 20.03 -12.82 -11.64
N GLU A 389 19.13 -11.92 -12.01
CA GLU A 389 19.34 -10.48 -11.89
C GLU A 389 19.46 -10.06 -10.41
N ALA A 390 18.73 -10.68 -9.49
CA ALA A 390 18.86 -10.39 -8.05
C ALA A 390 20.29 -10.64 -7.54
N GLU A 391 20.91 -11.73 -8.00
CA GLU A 391 22.25 -12.12 -7.57
C GLU A 391 23.34 -11.15 -8.09
N GLN A 392 23.05 -10.33 -9.09
CA GLN A 392 24.00 -9.31 -9.59
C GLN A 392 24.08 -8.08 -8.68
N TYR A 393 23.07 -7.83 -7.84
CA TYR A 393 22.99 -6.64 -6.99
C TYR A 393 23.37 -6.88 -5.52
N GLN A 394 23.91 -8.06 -5.18
CA GLN A 394 24.26 -8.40 -3.80
C GLN A 394 25.25 -7.41 -3.17
N ASP A 395 26.32 -7.08 -3.89
CA ASP A 395 27.31 -6.10 -3.42
C ASP A 395 26.72 -4.70 -3.28
N PHE A 396 25.78 -4.33 -4.15
CA PHE A 396 25.08 -3.05 -4.08
C PHE A 396 24.19 -2.97 -2.85
N TRP A 397 23.32 -3.97 -2.63
CA TRP A 397 22.44 -3.97 -1.47
C TRP A 397 23.21 -4.00 -0.15
N LYS A 398 24.32 -4.75 -0.11
CA LYS A 398 25.24 -4.72 1.03
C LYS A 398 25.83 -3.32 1.27
N ALA A 399 26.35 -2.66 0.23
CA ALA A 399 26.90 -1.30 0.36
C ALA A 399 25.86 -0.28 0.84
N MET A 400 24.62 -0.39 0.35
CA MET A 400 23.52 0.47 0.76
C MET A 400 23.09 0.21 2.22
N GLU A 401 23.05 -1.05 2.66
CA GLU A 401 22.77 -1.41 4.06
C GLU A 401 23.86 -0.92 5.01
N GLU A 402 25.13 -1.04 4.62
CA GLU A 402 26.27 -0.51 5.39
C GLU A 402 26.19 1.03 5.51
N LEU A 403 25.82 1.71 4.41
CA LEU A 403 25.58 3.16 4.43
C LEU A 403 24.40 3.52 5.33
N ASP A 404 23.27 2.82 5.20
CA ASP A 404 22.04 3.06 5.97
C ASP A 404 22.25 2.82 7.47
N ALA A 405 23.05 1.82 7.85
CA ALA A 405 23.44 1.57 9.23
C ALA A 405 24.48 2.58 9.76
N GLY A 406 25.29 3.14 8.86
CA GLY A 406 26.44 3.97 9.18
C GLY A 406 26.17 5.48 9.22
N CYS A 407 24.97 5.95 8.87
CA CYS A 407 24.65 7.37 8.87
C CYS A 407 23.15 7.65 9.01
N TRP A 408 22.80 8.92 9.26
CA TRP A 408 21.43 9.38 9.29
C TRP A 408 20.93 9.70 7.88
N VAL A 409 20.19 8.74 7.32
CA VAL A 409 19.46 8.89 6.06
C VAL A 409 18.24 9.79 6.23
N LEU A 410 18.21 10.87 5.45
CA LEU A 410 17.09 11.80 5.33
C LEU A 410 16.14 11.39 4.21
N GLU A 411 16.62 10.93 3.05
CA GLU A 411 15.78 10.51 1.93
C GLU A 411 16.40 9.35 1.15
N PRO A 412 15.62 8.36 0.69
CA PRO A 412 14.21 8.11 1.07
C PRO A 412 14.08 7.71 2.55
N GLU A 413 12.90 7.94 3.14
CA GLU A 413 12.66 7.61 4.56
C GLU A 413 12.64 6.10 4.82
N ASN A 414 12.00 5.36 3.90
CA ASN A 414 11.97 3.90 3.89
C ASN A 414 12.57 3.46 2.55
N PRO A 415 13.90 3.28 2.48
CA PRO A 415 14.53 2.90 1.23
C PRO A 415 14.07 1.53 0.74
N SER A 416 13.70 1.47 -0.55
CA SER A 416 13.43 0.23 -1.26
C SER A 416 14.70 -0.30 -1.94
N ARG A 417 14.65 -1.55 -2.40
CA ARG A 417 15.77 -2.21 -3.11
C ARG A 417 16.06 -1.61 -4.49
N ARG A 418 15.17 -0.74 -5.00
CA ARG A 418 15.40 0.04 -6.23
C ARG A 418 16.18 1.33 -6.00
N ASP A 419 16.19 1.85 -4.77
CA ASP A 419 16.68 3.21 -4.51
C ASP A 419 18.20 3.26 -4.50
N THR A 420 18.76 3.83 -5.57
CA THR A 420 20.20 3.97 -5.80
C THR A 420 20.84 5.19 -5.16
N TYR A 421 20.06 5.98 -4.42
CA TYR A 421 20.54 7.19 -3.79
C TYR A 421 20.19 7.24 -2.31
N ARG A 422 21.00 7.99 -1.55
CA ARG A 422 20.69 8.41 -0.19
C ARG A 422 21.00 9.88 -0.03
N LYS A 423 20.09 10.63 0.57
CA LYS A 423 20.40 11.95 1.11
C LYS A 423 20.68 11.78 2.59
N ILE A 424 21.87 12.15 3.03
CA ILE A 424 22.33 11.94 4.40
C ILE A 424 22.57 13.28 5.10
N SER A 425 22.40 13.29 6.42
CA SER A 425 22.75 14.45 7.25
C SER A 425 24.27 14.52 7.44
N ILE A 426 24.86 15.70 7.23
CA ILE A 426 26.29 15.95 7.47
C ILE A 426 26.49 16.85 8.68
N ALA A 427 25.73 17.94 8.73
CA ALA A 427 25.73 18.93 9.80
C ALA A 427 24.39 19.67 9.81
N PRO A 428 24.08 20.51 10.83
CA PRO A 428 22.87 21.32 10.81
C PRO A 428 22.78 22.16 9.53
N ASN A 429 21.66 22.06 8.80
CA ASN A 429 21.43 22.71 7.50
C ASN A 429 22.42 22.34 6.37
N VAL A 430 23.15 21.22 6.50
CA VAL A 430 24.01 20.66 5.45
C VAL A 430 23.70 19.19 5.27
N SER A 431 23.29 18.81 4.07
CA SER A 431 23.08 17.42 3.68
C SER A 431 23.83 17.09 2.39
N LEU A 432 24.11 15.80 2.22
CA LEU A 432 24.80 15.27 1.06
C LEU A 432 23.90 14.24 0.39
N LYS A 433 23.54 14.47 -0.87
CA LYS A 433 22.92 13.45 -1.71
C LYS A 433 24.03 12.62 -2.35
N ILE A 434 23.94 11.31 -2.22
CA ILE A 434 24.88 10.31 -2.73
C ILE A 434 24.10 9.43 -3.70
N GLU A 435 24.58 9.29 -4.93
CA GLU A 435 24.04 8.39 -5.95
C GLU A 435 25.09 7.30 -6.23
N VAL A 436 24.74 6.06 -5.88
CA VAL A 436 25.61 4.88 -5.95
C VAL A 436 25.34 4.13 -7.25
N ASP A 437 26.39 3.74 -7.96
CA ASP A 437 26.26 2.88 -9.14
C ASP A 437 25.98 1.43 -8.70
N PRO A 438 24.85 0.81 -9.08
CA PRO A 438 24.54 -0.57 -8.72
C PRO A 438 25.57 -1.61 -9.17
N ASN A 439 26.35 -1.31 -10.22
CA ASN A 439 27.35 -2.24 -10.74
C ASN A 439 28.73 -2.06 -10.07
N HIS A 440 28.96 -0.89 -9.47
CA HIS A 440 30.24 -0.52 -8.88
C HIS A 440 30.01 0.24 -7.56
N PRO A 441 29.38 -0.40 -6.55
CA PRO A 441 28.79 0.31 -5.42
C PRO A 441 29.82 0.94 -4.46
N TYR A 442 31.06 0.44 -4.45
CA TYR A 442 32.12 0.96 -3.58
C TYR A 442 33.03 2.00 -4.26
N VAL A 443 32.87 2.26 -5.57
CA VAL A 443 33.56 3.35 -6.26
C VAL A 443 33.02 4.69 -5.79
N PHE A 444 33.86 5.73 -5.77
CA PHE A 444 33.45 7.07 -5.36
C PHE A 444 32.13 7.50 -6.06
N PRO A 445 31.05 7.72 -5.30
CA PRO A 445 29.72 7.93 -5.86
C PRO A 445 29.55 9.36 -6.41
N SER A 446 28.49 9.55 -7.20
CA SER A 446 28.08 10.91 -7.57
C SER A 446 27.50 11.60 -6.34
N ILE A 447 28.04 12.77 -5.99
CA ILE A 447 27.62 13.51 -4.80
C ILE A 447 27.08 14.90 -5.14
N THR A 448 26.02 15.32 -4.45
CA THR A 448 25.43 16.65 -4.56
C THR A 448 25.24 17.25 -3.17
N TRP A 449 25.86 18.40 -2.94
CA TRP A 449 25.74 19.13 -1.69
C TRP A 449 24.46 19.96 -1.62
N LEU A 450 23.83 19.97 -0.45
CA LEU A 450 22.60 20.70 -0.18
C LEU A 450 22.77 21.52 1.11
N GLY A 451 22.63 22.84 1.01
CA GLY A 451 22.81 23.78 2.12
C GLY A 451 23.21 25.17 1.63
N SER A 452 23.46 26.11 2.53
CA SER A 452 24.03 27.41 2.16
C SER A 452 25.47 27.23 1.64
N GLU A 453 25.86 27.98 0.61
CA GLU A 453 27.18 27.86 -0.01
C GLU A 453 28.33 28.06 1.00
N THR A 454 28.17 28.96 1.97
CA THR A 454 29.14 29.20 3.04
C THR A 454 29.30 28.03 4.02
N ALA A 455 28.25 27.24 4.23
CA ALA A 455 28.30 26.06 5.09
C ALA A 455 28.87 24.86 4.31
N VAL A 456 28.46 24.71 3.06
CA VAL A 456 28.88 23.61 2.18
C VAL A 456 30.34 23.71 1.75
N SER A 457 30.86 24.91 1.45
CA SER A 457 32.19 25.08 0.84
C SER A 457 33.30 24.39 1.63
N LYS A 458 33.25 24.46 2.97
CA LYS A 458 34.22 23.84 3.88
C LYS A 458 34.28 22.32 3.75
N PHE A 459 33.13 21.67 3.56
CA PHE A 459 33.06 20.22 3.41
C PHE A 459 33.43 19.80 1.99
N ARG A 460 33.04 20.61 0.99
CA ARG A 460 33.40 20.37 -0.41
C ARG A 460 34.92 20.42 -0.61
N GLU A 461 35.60 21.42 -0.05
CA GLU A 461 37.06 21.54 -0.10
C GLU A 461 37.74 20.32 0.53
N LYS A 462 37.27 19.85 1.69
CA LYS A 462 37.80 18.64 2.34
C LYS A 462 37.73 17.38 1.47
N ILE A 463 36.62 17.16 0.78
CA ILE A 463 36.51 16.02 -0.17
C ILE A 463 37.49 16.20 -1.33
N LEU A 464 37.52 17.40 -1.93
CA LEU A 464 38.38 17.66 -3.09
C LEU A 464 39.87 17.48 -2.77
N ASP A 465 40.32 17.91 -1.59
CA ASP A 465 41.72 17.80 -1.15
C ASP A 465 42.15 16.37 -0.85
N ARG A 466 41.20 15.44 -0.65
CA ARG A 466 41.45 14.08 -0.14
C ARG A 466 40.85 12.97 -0.97
N ILE A 467 40.26 13.28 -2.11
CA ILE A 467 39.55 12.32 -2.95
C ILE A 467 40.41 11.08 -3.29
N GLU A 468 41.72 11.25 -3.41
CA GLU A 468 42.69 10.18 -3.66
C GLU A 468 42.82 9.17 -2.50
N ALA A 469 42.33 9.52 -1.31
CA ALA A 469 42.31 8.62 -0.14
C ALA A 469 41.06 7.72 -0.10
N TRP A 470 40.18 7.81 -1.10
CA TRP A 470 39.06 6.88 -1.27
C TRP A 470 39.59 5.46 -1.49
N ASP A 471 39.03 4.51 -0.75
CA ASP A 471 39.43 3.11 -0.76
C ASP A 471 38.22 2.24 -1.13
N ASP A 472 38.23 1.64 -2.32
CA ASP A 472 37.12 0.83 -2.83
C ASP A 472 36.90 -0.45 -2.00
N ASP A 473 37.84 -0.83 -1.12
CA ASP A 473 37.69 -1.95 -0.19
C ASP A 473 36.94 -1.57 1.11
N LEU A 474 36.61 -0.29 1.30
CA LEU A 474 35.93 0.22 2.50
C LEU A 474 34.47 0.62 2.24
N PRO A 475 33.59 0.49 3.26
CA PRO A 475 32.22 0.99 3.19
C PRO A 475 32.15 2.49 2.89
N ILE A 476 31.10 2.89 2.15
CA ILE A 476 30.87 4.28 1.70
C ILE A 476 30.91 5.27 2.86
N ASN A 477 30.19 4.96 3.95
CA ASN A 477 30.15 5.81 5.15
C ASN A 477 31.54 5.99 5.78
N THR A 478 32.35 4.93 5.84
CA THR A 478 33.71 4.97 6.40
C THR A 478 34.63 5.84 5.57
N ASN A 479 34.56 5.71 4.24
CA ASN A 479 35.30 6.60 3.34
C ASN A 479 34.88 8.06 3.50
N LEU A 480 33.57 8.35 3.60
CA LEU A 480 33.06 9.69 3.79
C LEU A 480 33.54 10.31 5.12
N GLU A 481 33.55 9.57 6.21
CA GLU A 481 34.10 10.02 7.50
C GLU A 481 35.58 10.39 7.40
N ARG A 482 36.37 9.58 6.68
CA ARG A 482 37.80 9.85 6.45
C ARG A 482 38.03 11.09 5.58
N LEU A 483 37.26 11.26 4.51
CA LEU A 483 37.35 12.42 3.63
C LEU A 483 36.96 13.71 4.37
N LEU A 484 35.85 13.67 5.10
CA LEU A 484 35.27 14.82 5.79
C LEU A 484 35.92 15.12 7.15
N GLU A 485 36.68 14.18 7.72
CA GLU A 485 37.20 14.24 9.08
C GLU A 485 36.12 14.58 10.11
N ILE A 486 34.98 13.90 9.99
CA ILE A 486 33.88 13.95 10.95
C ILE A 486 33.40 12.54 11.21
N SER A 487 32.72 12.33 12.32
CA SER A 487 31.83 11.18 12.47
C SER A 487 30.48 11.53 11.85
N LEU A 488 29.94 10.64 11.00
CA LEU A 488 28.63 10.88 10.40
C LEU A 488 27.55 10.82 11.50
N PRO A 489 26.59 11.76 11.52
CA PRO A 489 25.47 11.70 12.45
C PRO A 489 24.70 10.39 12.29
N LEU A 490 24.30 9.77 13.40
CA LEU A 490 23.38 8.63 13.43
C LEU A 490 22.02 9.08 13.95
N LYS A 491 20.94 8.43 13.51
CA LYS A 491 19.59 8.75 13.98
C LYS A 491 19.43 8.53 15.49
N GLN A 492 20.09 7.51 16.05
CA GLN A 492 19.97 7.08 17.46
C GLN A 492 20.80 7.92 18.45
N THR A 493 21.83 8.64 18.00
CA THR A 493 22.69 9.44 18.90
C THR A 493 22.07 10.78 19.30
N LEU A 494 20.83 11.06 18.89
CA LEU A 494 20.10 12.29 19.20
C LEU A 494 19.23 12.20 20.46
N ASP A 495 18.95 11.00 20.97
CA ASP A 495 18.14 10.79 22.20
C ASP A 495 18.84 11.30 23.48
N MET A 496 20.13 11.66 23.40
CA MET A 496 20.84 12.36 24.47
C MET A 496 21.27 13.77 24.05
N GLY A 497 20.30 14.70 24.03
CA GLY A 497 20.54 16.08 24.45
C GLY A 497 21.05 17.09 23.42
N THR A 498 20.69 16.98 22.13
CA THR A 498 21.01 18.06 21.18
C THR A 498 19.83 18.46 20.27
N GLU A 499 19.11 19.51 20.66
CA GLU A 499 18.00 20.16 19.92
C GLU A 499 18.39 20.76 18.54
N ASN A 500 19.57 20.44 17.98
CA ASN A 500 20.22 21.25 16.94
C ASN A 500 20.24 20.66 15.51
N TYR A 501 19.68 19.47 15.27
CA TYR A 501 19.80 18.83 13.95
C TYR A 501 18.48 18.64 13.18
N GLU A 502 17.33 18.87 13.80
CA GLU A 502 16.03 18.81 13.10
C GLU A 502 15.83 20.06 12.24
N VAL A 503 16.17 19.93 10.95
CA VAL A 503 15.97 21.00 9.96
C VAL A 503 14.51 21.00 9.51
N THR A 504 13.71 21.91 10.07
CA THR A 504 12.32 22.12 9.63
C THR A 504 12.22 23.18 8.54
N CYS A 505 11.19 23.07 7.70
CA CYS A 505 10.90 24.12 6.73
C CYS A 505 10.40 25.38 7.43
N CYS A 506 11.00 26.53 7.14
CA CYS A 506 10.61 27.81 7.76
C CYS A 506 9.20 28.31 7.33
N ILE A 507 8.58 27.70 6.31
CA ILE A 507 7.21 28.05 5.84
C ILE A 507 6.16 27.14 6.47
N CYS A 508 6.29 25.81 6.32
CA CYS A 508 5.28 24.87 6.84
C CYS A 508 5.60 24.33 8.24
N TYR A 509 6.81 24.59 8.76
CA TYR A 509 7.31 24.11 10.04
C TYR A 509 7.28 22.58 10.19
N SER A 510 7.26 21.87 9.06
CA SER A 510 7.36 20.41 9.00
C SER A 510 8.77 20.00 8.60
N GLU A 511 9.23 18.87 9.13
CA GLU A 511 10.46 18.18 8.71
C GLU A 511 10.31 17.51 7.35
N ARG A 512 9.09 17.08 7.01
CA ARG A 512 8.76 16.49 5.72
C ARG A 512 7.50 17.10 5.14
N LEU A 513 7.49 17.22 3.82
CA LEU A 513 6.31 17.50 3.03
C LEU A 513 6.29 16.55 1.83
N ASN A 514 5.25 15.72 1.70
CA ASN A 514 5.14 14.68 0.67
C ASN A 514 6.34 13.71 0.64
N GLY A 515 6.93 13.42 1.81
CA GLY A 515 8.11 12.56 1.93
C GLY A 515 9.47 13.25 1.74
N GLU A 516 9.51 14.45 1.17
CA GLU A 516 10.75 15.23 0.98
C GLU A 516 11.10 16.05 2.23
N VAL A 517 12.39 16.23 2.53
CA VAL A 517 12.85 17.16 3.60
C VAL A 517 13.24 18.52 3.01
N PRO A 518 13.36 19.61 3.82
CA PRO A 518 13.80 20.90 3.33
C PRO A 518 15.14 20.78 2.60
N SER A 519 15.16 21.20 1.33
CA SER A 519 16.32 21.04 0.44
C SER A 519 16.85 22.36 -0.10
N ARG A 520 16.10 23.46 0.07
CA ARG A 520 16.55 24.80 -0.30
C ARG A 520 16.84 25.63 0.95
N THR A 521 18.11 25.94 1.18
CA THR A 521 18.53 26.85 2.25
C THR A 521 18.74 28.27 1.70
N CYS A 522 18.47 29.29 2.52
CA CYS A 522 18.79 30.68 2.17
C CYS A 522 20.30 30.87 2.00
N ASP A 523 20.70 31.57 0.94
CA ASP A 523 22.12 31.82 0.63
C ASP A 523 22.73 32.90 1.54
N ASN A 524 21.92 33.68 2.25
CA ASN A 524 22.41 34.64 3.25
C ASN A 524 23.04 33.90 4.43
N PRO A 525 24.35 34.08 4.71
CA PRO A 525 25.04 33.37 5.78
C PRO A 525 24.51 33.69 7.18
N SER A 526 23.85 34.85 7.34
CA SER A 526 23.23 35.25 8.61
C SER A 526 21.80 34.70 8.79
N CYS A 527 21.22 34.09 7.75
CA CYS A 527 19.86 33.54 7.77
C CYS A 527 19.87 32.02 8.00
N GLY A 528 20.49 31.27 7.08
CA GLY A 528 20.61 29.81 7.18
C GLY A 528 19.30 29.00 7.21
N GLN A 529 18.14 29.64 7.02
CA GLN A 529 16.83 28.97 7.08
C GLN A 529 16.60 28.06 5.87
N SER A 530 15.97 26.91 6.13
CA SER A 530 15.72 25.88 5.13
C SER A 530 14.24 25.81 4.74
N PHE A 531 13.98 25.44 3.49
CA PHE A 531 12.66 25.42 2.88
C PHE A 531 12.47 24.15 2.03
N HIS A 532 11.27 23.57 2.05
CA HIS A 532 10.86 22.66 0.98
C HIS A 532 10.80 23.43 -0.33
N ILE A 533 11.24 22.82 -1.43
CA ILE A 533 11.17 23.44 -2.77
C ILE A 533 9.72 23.81 -3.11
N PHE A 534 8.77 22.92 -2.81
CA PHE A 534 7.35 23.18 -2.99
C PHE A 534 6.89 24.41 -2.20
N CYS A 535 7.12 24.46 -0.88
CA CYS A 535 6.71 25.60 -0.04
C CYS A 535 7.30 26.93 -0.54
N LEU A 536 8.59 26.95 -0.86
CA LEU A 536 9.25 28.16 -1.34
C LEU A 536 8.73 28.58 -2.71
N TYR A 537 8.48 27.63 -3.61
CA TYR A 537 7.90 27.90 -4.93
C TYR A 537 6.50 28.51 -4.82
N GLU A 538 5.65 27.92 -3.98
CA GLU A 538 4.30 28.41 -3.67
C GLU A 538 4.31 29.81 -3.07
N TRP A 539 5.22 30.06 -2.13
CA TRP A 539 5.41 31.38 -1.54
C TRP A 539 5.82 32.41 -2.59
N LEU A 540 6.89 32.15 -3.33
CA LEU A 540 7.41 33.09 -4.34
C LEU A 540 6.37 33.34 -5.44
N ARG A 541 5.65 32.33 -5.92
CA ARG A 541 4.64 32.55 -6.97
C ARG A 541 3.43 33.37 -6.49
N SER A 542 3.12 33.36 -5.20
CA SER A 542 2.03 34.17 -4.62
C SER A 542 2.36 35.67 -4.59
N LEU A 543 3.66 36.03 -4.56
CA LEU A 543 4.16 37.40 -4.55
C LEU A 543 4.35 37.98 -5.96
N ILE A 544 3.24 38.15 -6.68
CA ILE A 544 3.22 38.56 -8.11
C ILE A 544 3.97 39.88 -8.37
N GLN A 545 4.11 40.75 -7.35
CA GLN A 545 4.72 42.08 -7.49
C GLN A 545 6.26 42.09 -7.41
N THR A 546 6.87 41.14 -6.70
CA THR A 546 8.33 41.10 -6.45
C THR A 546 9.02 39.92 -7.12
N THR A 547 8.23 38.94 -7.58
CA THR A 547 8.76 37.71 -8.17
C THR A 547 9.18 37.88 -9.62
N ARG A 548 10.41 37.45 -9.92
CA ARG A 548 10.96 37.40 -11.28
C ARG A 548 11.12 35.95 -11.71
N LYS A 549 10.73 35.65 -12.95
CA LYS A 549 10.94 34.32 -13.56
C LYS A 549 12.00 34.43 -14.66
N GLN A 550 13.00 33.56 -14.64
CA GLN A 550 14.00 33.45 -15.71
C GLN A 550 14.24 31.97 -16.01
N GLY A 551 13.83 31.53 -17.21
CA GLY A 551 13.79 30.11 -17.56
C GLY A 551 12.88 29.34 -16.59
N ASN A 552 13.37 28.19 -16.09
CA ASN A 552 12.65 27.42 -15.08
C ASN A 552 12.84 27.96 -13.64
N LYS A 553 13.70 28.95 -13.40
CA LYS A 553 13.94 29.46 -12.03
C LYS A 553 13.00 30.60 -11.67
N VAL A 554 12.53 30.57 -10.42
CA VAL A 554 11.77 31.64 -9.78
C VAL A 554 12.67 32.34 -8.76
N PHE A 555 12.69 33.67 -8.80
CA PHE A 555 13.49 34.53 -7.93
C PHE A 555 12.57 35.44 -7.12
N GLY A 556 12.93 35.69 -5.87
CA GLY A 556 12.31 36.70 -5.03
C GLY A 556 13.08 36.87 -3.73
N GLU A 557 12.36 37.17 -2.66
CA GLU A 557 12.95 37.46 -1.35
C GLU A 557 12.71 36.29 -0.37
N CYS A 558 13.69 36.01 0.46
CA CYS A 558 13.60 34.99 1.50
C CYS A 558 12.49 35.36 2.48
N PRO A 559 11.54 34.44 2.79
CA PRO A 559 10.44 34.71 3.73
C PRO A 559 10.89 35.12 5.14
N PHE A 560 12.15 34.84 5.50
CA PHE A 560 12.68 35.07 6.83
C PHE A 560 13.57 36.33 6.93
N CYS A 561 14.50 36.53 5.99
CA CYS A 561 15.47 37.61 6.06
C CYS A 561 15.39 38.63 4.91
N GLU A 562 14.41 38.48 4.02
CA GLU A 562 14.14 39.35 2.87
C GLU A 562 15.30 39.47 1.86
N GLN A 563 16.40 38.72 2.03
CA GLN A 563 17.50 38.66 1.07
C GLN A 563 17.12 37.83 -0.17
N PRO A 564 17.76 38.08 -1.33
CA PRO A 564 17.47 37.35 -2.56
C PRO A 564 17.56 35.83 -2.40
N ILE A 565 16.55 35.12 -2.87
CA ILE A 565 16.50 33.65 -2.93
C ILE A 565 15.88 33.19 -4.25
N SER A 566 16.20 31.97 -4.66
CA SER A 566 15.59 31.36 -5.85
C SER A 566 15.36 29.87 -5.66
N CYS A 567 14.39 29.32 -6.41
CA CYS A 567 14.16 27.89 -6.50
C CYS A 567 13.70 27.49 -7.91
N ASN A 568 13.83 26.20 -8.22
CA ASN A 568 13.19 25.59 -9.39
C ASN A 568 11.72 25.27 -9.06
N PRO A 569 10.86 25.04 -10.05
CA PRO A 569 9.54 24.48 -9.82
C PRO A 569 9.72 23.04 -9.32
N PRO A 570 8.84 22.56 -8.42
CA PRO A 570 8.83 21.15 -8.06
C PRO A 570 8.68 20.28 -9.32
N ALA A 571 9.32 19.11 -9.34
CA ALA A 571 9.12 18.15 -10.42
C ALA A 571 7.65 17.71 -10.43
N SER A 572 7.07 17.66 -11.64
CA SER A 572 5.66 17.33 -11.89
C SER A 572 5.34 15.86 -11.70
#